data_AF-A0A0D2BG72-F1
#
_entry.id   AF-A0A0D2BG72-F1
#
_cell.length_a   1.000
_cell.length_b   1.000
_cell.length_c   1.000
_cell.angle_alpha   90.00
_cell.angle_beta   90.00
_cell.angle_gamma   90.00
#
_symmetry.space_group_name_H-M   'P 1'
#
loop_
_entity.id
_entity.type
_entity.pdbx_description
1 polymer ?
#
loop_
_entity_poly.entity_id
_entity_poly.type
_entity_poly.pdbx_seq_one_letter_code
_entity_poly.pdbx_strand_id
1 'polypeptide(L)'
;MFFISRLILGFATAFAVQAAPILISELSYPTVEHLGAVIAAWTTYGTFRLNSTWSWRIPSVLQAATPQLQLCLVRLVPESPRWLVSKCRVAEARKTLVKYYGDGDELSALVTFEIKEVEESIWIERHTNSEALYVDLVRTPANRKRTFIALVSAGLKRGVALQ
;
A
#
# COMPACT_ATOMS: atom_id res chain seq x y z
N MET A 1 1.24 29.50 6.58
CA MET A 1 1.19 28.37 7.53
C MET A 1 0.30 27.22 7.02
N PHE A 2 -0.99 27.45 6.70
CA PHE A 2 -1.90 26.39 6.23
C PHE A 2 -1.54 25.80 4.84
N PHE A 3 -1.02 26.62 3.93
CA PHE A 3 -0.63 26.16 2.58
C PHE A 3 0.59 25.23 2.59
N ILE A 4 1.64 25.60 3.34
CA ILE A 4 2.89 24.82 3.45
C ILE A 4 2.62 23.47 4.12
N SER A 5 1.81 23.44 5.18
CA SER A 5 1.42 22.20 5.85
C SER A 5 0.63 21.27 4.92
N ARG A 6 -0.29 21.80 4.10
CA ARG A 6 -1.00 21.03 3.06
C ARG A 6 -0.05 20.44 2.02
N LEU A 7 0.96 21.18 1.59
CA LEU A 7 1.97 20.69 0.65
C LEU A 7 2.78 19.52 1.24
N ILE A 8 3.27 19.68 2.47
CA ILE A 8 4.06 18.64 3.15
C ILE A 8 3.20 17.40 3.41
N LEU A 9 1.96 17.58 3.89
CA LEU A 9 1.04 16.47 4.13
C LEU A 9 0.65 15.76 2.83
N GLY A 10 0.41 16.52 1.74
CA GLY A 10 0.10 15.95 0.43
C GLY A 10 1.26 15.11 -0.11
N PHE A 11 2.49 15.60 0.02
CA PHE A 11 3.67 14.85 -0.37
C PHE A 11 3.86 13.57 0.48
N ALA A 12 3.80 13.69 1.81
CA ALA A 12 3.97 12.55 2.72
C ALA A 12 2.91 11.45 2.50
N THR A 13 1.65 11.85 2.34
CA THR A 13 0.54 10.91 2.07
C THR A 13 0.69 10.20 0.74
N ALA A 14 1.26 10.86 -0.28
CA ALA A 14 1.52 10.23 -1.58
C ALA A 14 2.47 9.03 -1.48
N PHE A 15 3.47 9.05 -0.59
CA PHE A 15 4.35 7.89 -0.37
C PHE A 15 3.67 6.82 0.47
N ALA A 16 3.00 7.22 1.55
CA ALA A 16 2.39 6.29 2.50
C ALA A 16 1.28 5.44 1.85
N VAL A 17 0.47 6.03 0.98
CA VAL A 17 -0.66 5.36 0.30
C VAL A 17 -0.20 4.32 -0.72
N GLN A 18 1.03 4.41 -1.24
CA GLN A 18 1.54 3.48 -2.25
C GLN A 18 2.11 2.20 -1.63
N ALA A 19 2.83 2.30 -0.51
CA ALA A 19 3.50 1.15 0.09
C ALA A 19 2.52 0.17 0.77
N ALA A 20 1.48 0.69 1.41
CA ALA A 20 0.50 -0.11 2.14
C ALA A 20 -0.24 -1.16 1.29
N PRO A 21 -0.87 -0.82 0.15
CA PRO A 21 -1.62 -1.80 -0.64
C PRO A 21 -0.71 -2.87 -1.26
N ILE A 22 0.54 -2.54 -1.58
CA ILE A 22 1.52 -3.51 -2.09
C ILE A 22 1.76 -4.59 -1.03
N LEU A 23 2.09 -4.17 0.20
CA LEU A 23 2.34 -5.11 1.29
C LEU A 23 1.08 -5.90 1.68
N ILE A 24 -0.09 -5.27 1.68
CA ILE A 24 -1.37 -5.95 1.97
C ILE A 24 -1.65 -7.01 0.90
N SER A 25 -1.42 -6.69 -0.38
CA SER A 25 -1.64 -7.63 -1.48
C SER A 25 -0.73 -8.86 -1.43
N GLU A 26 0.42 -8.76 -0.77
CA GLU A 26 1.37 -9.86 -0.58
C GLU A 26 1.13 -10.68 0.69
N LEU A 27 0.47 -10.11 1.70
CA LEU A 27 0.36 -10.72 3.03
C LEU A 27 -1.07 -11.17 3.42
N SER A 28 -2.11 -10.65 2.78
CA SER A 28 -3.49 -10.82 3.27
C SER A 28 -4.48 -11.21 2.19
N TYR A 29 -5.43 -12.07 2.57
CA TYR A 29 -6.70 -12.20 1.87
C TYR A 29 -7.54 -10.90 2.04
N PRO A 30 -8.19 -10.39 0.98
CA PRO A 30 -8.76 -9.05 0.94
C PRO A 30 -10.04 -8.96 1.79
N THR A 31 -9.94 -8.51 3.05
CA THR A 31 -11.12 -8.49 3.94
C THR A 31 -11.37 -7.20 4.70
N VAL A 32 -10.40 -6.31 4.96
CA VAL A 32 -10.58 -5.18 5.92
C VAL A 32 -10.05 -3.80 5.50
N GLU A 33 -9.93 -3.50 4.21
CA GLU A 33 -9.26 -2.26 3.73
C GLU A 33 -9.96 -0.92 4.09
N HIS A 34 -11.20 -0.92 4.60
CA HIS A 34 -12.01 0.30 4.75
C HIS A 34 -12.32 0.74 6.18
N LEU A 35 -11.81 0.04 7.20
CA LEU A 35 -12.11 0.38 8.61
C LEU A 35 -11.70 1.80 9.00
N GLY A 36 -10.55 2.28 8.49
CA GLY A 36 -10.08 3.64 8.78
C GLY A 36 -11.01 4.74 8.24
N ALA A 37 -11.60 4.54 7.06
CA ALA A 37 -12.54 5.48 6.46
C ALA A 37 -13.85 5.54 7.27
N VAL A 38 -14.32 4.39 7.76
CA VAL A 38 -15.51 4.30 8.63
C VAL A 38 -15.29 5.09 9.92
N ILE A 39 -14.16 4.89 10.60
CA ILE A 39 -13.85 5.60 11.85
C ILE A 39 -13.77 7.12 11.62
N ALA A 40 -13.14 7.55 10.52
CA ALA A 40 -13.05 8.96 10.17
C ALA A 40 -14.43 9.58 9.88
N ALA A 41 -15.29 8.87 9.14
CA ALA A 41 -16.64 9.31 8.83
C ALA A 41 -17.50 9.46 10.09
N TRP A 42 -17.48 8.46 10.98
CA TRP A 42 -18.21 8.49 12.24
C TRP A 42 -17.73 9.58 13.19
N THR A 43 -16.41 9.79 13.28
CA THR A 43 -15.85 10.86 14.13
C THR A 43 -16.29 12.22 13.63
N THR A 44 -16.24 12.45 12.32
CA THR A 44 -16.65 13.73 11.71
C THR A 44 -18.15 13.96 11.84
N TYR A 45 -18.97 12.90 11.69
CA TYR A 45 -20.41 12.97 11.92
C TYR A 45 -20.75 13.35 13.37
N GLY A 46 -20.05 12.74 14.34
CA GLY A 46 -20.25 13.02 15.77
C GLY A 46 -19.81 14.44 16.19
N THR A 47 -18.76 14.99 15.58
CA THR A 47 -18.23 16.31 15.96
C THR A 47 -18.88 17.47 15.19
N PHE A 48 -19.63 17.21 14.12
CA PHE A 48 -20.24 18.24 13.29
C PHE A 48 -21.29 19.08 14.03
N ARG A 49 -22.01 18.51 14.99
CA ARG A 49 -23.04 19.24 15.77
C ARG A 49 -22.50 20.00 16.99
N LEU A 50 -21.18 19.99 17.24
CA LEU A 50 -20.60 20.78 18.34
C LEU A 50 -20.47 22.26 17.94
N ASN A 51 -21.16 23.15 18.67
CA ASN A 51 -21.00 24.60 18.56
C ASN A 51 -19.75 25.14 19.28
N SER A 52 -18.66 24.37 19.30
CA SER A 52 -17.42 24.70 20.00
C SER A 52 -16.22 24.55 19.06
N THR A 53 -15.13 25.27 19.35
CA THR A 53 -13.85 25.17 18.63
C THR A 53 -13.29 23.74 18.57
N TRP A 54 -13.76 22.85 19.45
CA TRP A 54 -13.40 21.43 19.46
C TRP A 54 -13.94 20.64 18.26
N SER A 55 -14.96 21.15 17.54
CA SER A 55 -15.54 20.46 16.38
C SER A 55 -14.53 20.12 15.29
N TRP A 56 -13.56 21.02 15.01
CA TRP A 56 -12.50 20.80 14.02
C TRP A 56 -11.19 20.27 14.62
N ARG A 57 -10.95 20.49 15.91
CA ARG A 57 -9.74 20.02 16.59
C ARG A 57 -9.75 18.51 16.80
N ILE A 58 -10.89 17.93 17.16
CA ILE A 58 -11.00 16.48 17.40
C ILE A 58 -10.63 15.66 16.15
N PRO A 59 -11.21 15.92 14.95
CA PRO A 59 -10.78 15.24 13.73
C PRO A 59 -9.31 15.45 13.40
N SER A 60 -8.78 16.65 13.65
CA SER A 60 -7.38 16.99 13.36
C SER A 60 -6.40 16.25 14.27
N VAL A 61 -6.72 16.10 15.56
CA VAL A 61 -5.94 15.32 16.52
C VAL A 61 -6.00 13.84 16.17
N LEU A 62 -7.17 13.32 15.81
CA LEU A 62 -7.31 11.92 15.38
C LEU A 62 -6.49 11.66 14.11
N GLN A 63 -6.53 12.57 13.13
CA GLN A 63 -5.72 12.49 11.92
C GLN A 63 -4.22 12.47 12.22
N ALA A 64 -3.77 13.22 13.24
CA ALA A 64 -2.37 13.21 13.67
C ALA A 64 -1.99 11.95 14.48
N ALA A 65 -2.93 11.37 15.23
CA ALA A 65 -2.70 10.18 16.04
C ALA A 65 -2.57 8.89 15.21
N THR A 66 -3.34 8.76 14.12
CA THR A 66 -3.31 7.57 13.25
C THR A 66 -1.93 7.21 12.71
N PRO A 67 -1.13 8.13 12.11
CA PRO A 67 0.21 7.81 11.63
C PRO A 67 1.19 7.51 12.77
N GLN A 68 1.01 8.10 13.96
CA GLN A 68 1.84 7.78 15.12
C GLN A 68 1.59 6.35 15.59
N LEU A 69 0.33 5.94 15.64
CA LEU A 69 -0.05 4.55 15.93
C LEU A 69 0.53 3.61 14.87
N GLN A 70 0.44 3.97 13.60
CA GLN A 70 1.02 3.19 12.51
C GLN A 70 2.54 3.01 12.66
N LEU A 71 3.27 4.06 13.06
CA LEU A 71 4.72 3.97 13.31
C LEU A 71 5.06 3.03 14.46
N CYS A 72 4.22 2.96 15.50
CA CYS A 72 4.41 1.98 16.57
C CYS A 72 4.13 0.55 16.09
N LEU A 73 3.08 0.37 15.28
CA LEU A 73 2.63 -0.94 14.82
C LEU A 73 3.49 -1.51 13.68
N VAL A 74 4.17 -0.67 12.88
CA VAL A 74 5.00 -1.13 11.76
C VAL A 74 6.07 -2.13 12.18
N ARG A 75 6.56 -2.04 13.43
CA ARG A 75 7.59 -2.95 13.94
C ARG A 75 7.07 -4.39 14.12
N LEU A 76 5.76 -4.56 14.29
CA LEU A 76 5.11 -5.86 14.43
C LEU A 76 4.77 -6.50 13.07
N VAL A 77 4.73 -5.71 12.01
CA VAL A 77 4.41 -6.18 10.66
C VAL A 77 5.65 -6.87 10.07
N PRO A 78 5.51 -8.08 9.51
CA PRO A 78 6.61 -8.75 8.83
C PRO A 78 7.01 -7.98 7.57
N GLU A 79 8.26 -8.11 7.18
CA GLU A 79 8.72 -7.58 5.90
C GLU A 79 8.09 -8.36 4.73
N SER A 80 7.96 -7.67 3.59
CA SER A 80 7.49 -8.26 2.33
C SER A 80 8.34 -9.50 1.96
N PRO A 81 7.71 -10.67 1.71
CA PRO A 81 8.43 -11.86 1.24
C PRO A 81 9.17 -11.61 -0.07
N ARG A 82 8.57 -10.86 -1.01
CA ARG A 82 9.18 -10.48 -2.29
C ARG A 82 10.43 -9.61 -2.08
N TRP A 83 10.36 -8.63 -1.18
CA TRP A 83 11.52 -7.81 -0.82
C TRP A 83 12.65 -8.65 -0.21
N LEU A 84 12.32 -9.58 0.69
CA LEU A 84 13.31 -10.47 1.31
C LEU A 84 14.01 -11.36 0.27
N VAL A 85 13.28 -11.94 -0.70
CA VAL A 85 13.88 -12.69 -1.81
C VAL A 85 14.76 -11.79 -2.68
N SER A 86 14.35 -10.55 -2.95
CA SER A 86 15.16 -9.59 -3.72
C SER A 86 16.51 -9.26 -3.05
N LYS A 87 16.60 -9.39 -1.72
CA LYS A 87 17.82 -9.20 -0.91
C LYS A 87 18.57 -10.51 -0.64
N CYS A 88 18.26 -11.59 -1.37
CA CYS A 88 18.84 -12.92 -1.18
C CYS A 88 18.56 -13.54 0.21
N ARG A 89 17.51 -13.10 0.92
CA ARG A 89 17.08 -13.61 2.24
C ARG A 89 15.90 -14.59 2.11
N VAL A 90 16.04 -15.59 1.25
CA VAL A 90 14.97 -16.55 0.89
C VAL A 90 14.48 -17.36 2.10
N ALA A 91 15.38 -17.74 3.01
CA ALA A 91 15.03 -18.49 4.21
C ALA A 91 14.08 -17.73 5.14
N GLU A 92 14.22 -16.41 5.23
CA GLU A 92 13.33 -15.56 6.03
C GLU A 92 12.00 -15.32 5.33
N ALA A 93 12.01 -15.15 4.00
CA ALA A 93 10.79 -15.08 3.19
C ALA A 93 9.94 -16.34 3.37
N ARG A 94 10.58 -17.53 3.38
CA ARG A 94 9.90 -18.81 3.63
C ARG A 94 9.25 -18.85 5.01
N LYS A 95 9.95 -18.43 6.07
CA LYS A 95 9.38 -18.39 7.42
C LYS A 95 8.15 -17.49 7.51
N THR A 96 8.18 -16.33 6.85
CA THR A 96 7.03 -15.43 6.78
C THR A 96 5.87 -16.10 6.05
N LEU A 97 6.10 -16.68 4.86
CA LEU A 97 5.05 -17.35 4.09
C LEU A 97 4.46 -18.58 4.81
N VAL A 98 5.27 -19.41 5.47
CA VAL A 98 4.76 -20.54 6.28
C VAL A 98 3.84 -20.06 7.39
N LYS A 99 4.17 -18.93 8.03
CA LYS A 99 3.37 -18.36 9.12
C LYS A 99 2.02 -17.81 8.67
N TYR A 100 1.94 -17.18 7.49
CA TYR A 100 0.72 -16.53 7.00
C TYR A 100 -0.10 -17.39 6.02
N TYR A 101 0.54 -18.28 5.26
CA TYR A 101 -0.09 -19.10 4.22
C TYR A 101 0.04 -20.61 4.45
N GLY A 102 1.05 -21.06 5.20
CA GLY A 102 1.37 -22.49 5.36
C GLY A 102 0.68 -23.21 6.52
N ASP A 103 -0.14 -22.51 7.32
CA ASP A 103 -0.74 -23.04 8.57
C ASP A 103 0.28 -23.73 9.51
N GLY A 104 1.56 -23.31 9.43
CA GLY A 104 2.67 -23.91 10.18
C GLY A 104 3.36 -25.10 9.52
N ASP A 105 2.91 -25.58 8.36
CA ASP A 105 3.61 -26.61 7.60
C ASP A 105 4.71 -26.01 6.72
N GLU A 106 5.96 -26.22 7.14
CA GLU A 106 7.12 -25.80 6.36
C GLU A 106 7.21 -26.50 5.00
N LEU A 107 6.67 -27.72 4.86
CA LEU A 107 6.76 -28.53 3.65
C LEU A 107 5.56 -28.36 2.72
N SER A 108 4.67 -27.40 3.01
CA SER A 108 3.55 -27.09 2.13
C SER A 108 4.03 -26.83 0.70
N ALA A 109 3.50 -27.61 -0.24
CA ALA A 109 3.79 -27.47 -1.67
C ALA A 109 3.41 -26.05 -2.17
N LEU A 110 2.39 -25.44 -1.55
CA LEU A 110 1.95 -24.08 -1.86
C LEU A 110 3.02 -23.03 -1.55
N VAL A 111 3.64 -23.10 -0.37
CA VAL A 111 4.70 -22.15 0.03
C VAL A 111 5.93 -22.29 -0.88
N THR A 112 6.28 -23.52 -1.22
CA THR A 112 7.43 -23.79 -2.11
C THR A 112 7.16 -23.27 -3.53
N PHE A 113 5.93 -23.42 -4.02
CA PHE A 113 5.50 -22.88 -5.31
C PHE A 113 5.55 -21.35 -5.33
N GLU A 114 4.98 -20.69 -4.32
CA GLU A 114 4.93 -19.23 -4.23
C GLU A 114 6.34 -18.60 -4.21
N ILE A 115 7.26 -19.17 -3.42
CA ILE A 115 8.65 -18.69 -3.37
C ILE A 115 9.31 -18.80 -4.74
N LYS A 116 9.10 -19.93 -5.43
CA LYS A 116 9.69 -20.18 -6.75
C LYS A 116 9.15 -19.19 -7.79
N GLU A 117 7.86 -18.90 -7.77
CA GLU A 117 7.25 -17.89 -8.65
C GLU A 117 7.83 -16.50 -8.38
N VAL A 118 7.98 -16.13 -7.11
CA VAL A 118 8.62 -14.85 -6.71
C VAL A 118 10.07 -14.79 -7.18
N GLU A 119 10.85 -15.86 -7.00
CA GLU A 119 12.24 -15.94 -7.49
C GLU A 119 12.33 -15.80 -9.01
N GLU A 120 11.47 -16.49 -9.75
CA GLU A 120 11.41 -16.41 -11.21
C GLU A 120 11.04 -14.99 -11.67
N SER A 121 10.05 -14.36 -11.03
CA SER A 121 9.65 -12.99 -11.34
C SER A 121 10.79 -11.99 -11.16
N ILE A 122 11.57 -12.12 -10.09
CA ILE A 122 12.73 -11.27 -9.80
C ILE A 122 13.88 -11.57 -10.77
N TRP A 123 14.06 -12.84 -11.14
CA TRP A 123 15.05 -13.24 -12.13
C TRP A 123 14.76 -12.61 -13.48
N ILE A 124 13.51 -12.67 -13.95
CA ILE A 124 13.06 -12.03 -15.19
C ILE A 124 13.27 -10.51 -15.12
N GLU A 125 12.89 -9.87 -14.00
CA GLU A 125 13.05 -8.43 -13.80
C GLU A 125 14.52 -8.00 -13.87
N ARG A 126 15.43 -8.76 -13.24
CA ARG A 126 16.88 -8.50 -13.30
C ARG A 126 17.46 -8.69 -14.70
N HIS A 127 17.05 -9.73 -15.43
CA HIS A 127 17.57 -10.01 -16.78
C HIS A 127 16.99 -9.07 -17.85
N THR A 128 15.85 -8.46 -17.58
CA THR A 128 15.21 -7.51 -18.51
C THR A 128 15.89 -6.12 -18.47
N ASN A 129 16.81 -5.87 -17.53
CA ASN A 129 17.70 -4.69 -17.44
C ASN A 129 17.09 -3.35 -17.85
N SER A 130 15.82 -3.13 -17.52
CA SER A 130 15.22 -1.82 -17.47
C SER A 130 14.92 -1.59 -16.01
N GLU A 131 15.77 -0.83 -15.31
CA GLU A 131 15.19 0.08 -14.33
C GLU A 131 14.08 0.80 -15.09
N ALA A 132 12.82 0.47 -14.79
CA ALA A 132 11.68 0.91 -15.58
C ALA A 132 11.61 2.44 -15.49
N LEU A 133 12.28 3.09 -16.44
CA LEU A 133 12.37 4.53 -16.49
C LEU A 133 10.96 5.04 -16.76
N TYR A 134 10.60 6.18 -16.18
CA TYR A 134 9.32 6.83 -16.48
C TYR A 134 9.11 7.07 -17.98
N VAL A 135 10.18 7.09 -18.76
CA VAL A 135 10.17 7.21 -20.23
C VAL A 135 9.66 5.92 -20.92
N ASP A 136 9.90 4.74 -20.34
CA ASP A 136 9.47 3.46 -20.91
C ASP A 136 7.93 3.29 -20.91
N LEU A 137 7.21 4.06 -20.08
CA LEU A 137 5.74 4.16 -20.10
C LEU A 137 5.20 4.69 -21.44
N VAL A 138 6.00 5.48 -22.17
CA VAL A 138 5.58 6.13 -23.43
C VAL A 138 6.38 5.60 -24.64
N ARG A 139 7.48 4.89 -24.39
CA ARG A 139 8.44 4.46 -25.43
C ARG A 139 7.84 3.48 -26.45
N THR A 140 7.04 2.51 -26.02
CA THR A 140 6.47 1.49 -26.92
C THR A 140 5.00 1.77 -27.24
N PRO A 141 4.51 1.43 -28.45
CA PRO A 141 3.10 1.63 -28.82
C PRO A 141 2.14 0.85 -27.91
N ALA A 142 2.56 -0.30 -27.39
CA ALA A 142 1.80 -1.07 -26.41
C ALA A 142 1.75 -0.36 -25.04
N ASN A 143 2.88 0.15 -24.54
CA ASN A 143 2.91 0.87 -23.26
C ASN A 143 2.10 2.17 -23.32
N ARG A 144 2.10 2.89 -24.44
CA ARG A 144 1.23 4.08 -24.61
C ARG A 144 -0.25 3.76 -24.43
N LYS A 145 -0.72 2.64 -25.00
CA LYS A 145 -2.12 2.20 -24.81
C LYS A 145 -2.40 1.84 -23.35
N ARG A 146 -1.48 1.11 -22.70
CA ARG A 146 -1.59 0.77 -21.26
C ARG A 146 -1.62 2.01 -20.38
N THR A 147 -0.71 2.96 -20.61
CA THR A 147 -0.63 4.23 -19.89
C THR A 147 -1.88 5.09 -20.10
N PHE A 148 -2.43 5.12 -21.32
CA PHE A 148 -3.69 5.80 -21.60
C PHE A 148 -4.86 5.19 -20.82
N ILE A 149 -5.00 3.86 -20.81
CA ILE A 149 -6.04 3.17 -20.04
C ILE A 149 -5.87 3.44 -18.53
N ALA A 150 -4.63 3.43 -18.01
CA ALA A 150 -4.34 3.75 -16.62
C ALA A 150 -4.72 5.19 -16.26
N LEU A 151 -4.41 6.16 -17.13
CA LEU A 151 -4.79 7.57 -16.95
C LEU A 151 -6.31 7.76 -16.95
N VAL A 152 -7.01 7.16 -17.92
CA VAL A 152 -8.47 7.27 -18.04
C VAL A 152 -9.17 6.61 -16.86
N SER A 153 -8.75 5.41 -16.45
CA SER A 153 -9.33 4.71 -15.30
C SER A 153 -9.07 5.44 -13.97
N ALA A 154 -7.88 6.01 -13.78
CA ALA A 154 -7.58 6.85 -12.63
C ALA A 154 -8.42 8.14 -12.62
N GLY A 155 -8.62 8.76 -13.79
CA GLY A 155 -9.51 9.93 -13.96
C GLY A 155 -10.97 9.60 -13.67
N LEU A 156 -11.46 8.46 -14.16
CA LEU A 156 -12.83 7.99 -13.96
C LEU A 156 -13.13 7.70 -12.47
N LYS A 157 -12.20 7.05 -11.76
CA LYS A 157 -12.33 6.83 -10.30
C LYS A 157 -12.44 8.15 -9.53
N ARG A 158 -11.73 9.20 -9.95
CA ARG A 158 -11.87 10.54 -9.34
C ARG A 158 -13.18 11.23 -9.70
N GLY A 159 -13.72 11.03 -10.90
CA GLY A 159 -15.00 11.60 -11.32
C GLY A 159 -16.20 11.01 -10.56
N VAL A 160 -16.20 9.70 -10.31
CA VAL A 160 -17.27 9.02 -9.56
C VAL A 160 -17.25 9.37 -8.06
N ALA A 161 -16.09 9.71 -7.50
CA ALA A 161 -15.98 10.14 -6.10
C ALA A 161 -16.44 11.60 -5.85
N LEU A 162 -16.79 12.35 -6.91
CA LEU A 162 -17.20 13.75 -6.86
C LEU A 162 -18.70 13.97 -7.17
N GLN A 163 -19.46 12.91 -7.41
CA GLN A 163 -20.93 12.90 -7.46
C GLN A 163 -21.51 12.24 -6.22
#